data_AF-A0A6L5Z6F0-F1
#
_entry.id   AF-A0A6L5Z6F0-F1
#
_cell.length_a   1.000
_cell.length_b   1.000
_cell.length_c   1.000
_cell.angle_alpha   90.00
_cell.angle_beta   90.00
_cell.angle_gamma   90.00
#
_symmetry.space_group_name_H-M   'P 1'
#
loop_
_entity.id
_entity.type
_entity.pdbx_description
1 polymer ?
#
loop_
_entity_poly.entity_id
_entity_poly.type
_entity_poly.pdbx_seq_one_letter_code
_entity_poly.pdbx_strand_id
1 'polypeptide(L)'
;MPTPRETILAALHARLSAQPATALRGDVLPERVPAEGLLILRDGEPGEPEVTLSPLRYHYQHRAEIEAVVQGADRDTAFDTLTASIGAALAADRTLGGLCDWVEAEAPRPVDLPVEGAASLKAAVISIILHYSLSDPLSAEAPEEPDPPAPPSEPLPENLIPEAEAAFDTAGAWSAAGSWSIAGGVAAHAATALAANLEYDIAIPEGWVLVSYRILESNLQNGINFQLGGGFYNVNEARSRVGVHAHLIPSSGHTRTRWIAQGGWEGVIDDAAVRDVTEIQSRPAEIYILAGQSNMVGGSAVPVDPVLDDVHPLISYLAGTTATHLGGKTGEMRPAVDPLQHYGGTVLGVGPGMAAARGMLATLATGRRIALVAAAKGGTSLVGTGSDWEAGSGDAYLNAVAQAQLALSMLPAGSAIRGLFWSQGESDNGPNVETSYPPAFQAMLTALRTDLGLPDLPAVILGPTPEGDPEGRLAAAQAALDETSGSGFATPGVRFVAGPAGMTVAGDDIHFSAAGNRQRGADAAVAMAALIA
;
A
#
# COMPACT_ATOMS: atom_id res chain seq x y z
N MET A 1 -1.34 22.04 -0.03
CA MET A 1 -1.43 21.46 1.32
C MET A 1 -0.56 22.29 2.26
N PRO A 2 -0.95 22.48 3.54
CA PRO A 2 -0.06 23.07 4.53
C PRO A 2 1.20 22.19 4.70
N THR A 3 2.33 22.79 5.05
CA THR A 3 3.54 22.02 5.35
C THR A 3 3.35 21.20 6.64
N PRO A 4 4.12 20.12 6.87
CA PRO A 4 4.14 19.39 8.13
C PRO A 4 4.31 20.31 9.33
N ARG A 5 5.24 21.27 9.24
CA ARG A 5 5.44 22.31 10.25
C ARG A 5 4.16 23.10 10.54
N GLU A 6 3.46 23.53 9.50
CA GLU A 6 2.21 24.27 9.65
C GLU A 6 1.10 23.40 10.26
N THR A 7 1.06 22.12 9.90
CA THR A 7 0.09 21.13 10.41
C THR A 7 0.34 20.87 11.91
N ILE A 8 1.60 20.74 12.33
CA ILE A 8 2.02 20.59 13.72
C ILE A 8 1.60 21.82 14.56
N LEU A 9 1.90 23.03 14.07
CA LEU A 9 1.54 24.27 14.77
C LEU A 9 0.02 24.46 14.86
N ALA A 10 -0.72 24.08 13.81
CA ALA A 10 -2.18 24.09 13.82
C ALA A 10 -2.76 23.08 14.82
N ALA A 11 -2.17 21.88 14.93
CA ALA A 11 -2.57 20.86 15.92
C ALA A 11 -2.28 21.32 17.36
N LEU A 12 -1.12 21.94 17.60
CA LEU A 12 -0.79 22.55 18.88
C LEU A 12 -1.80 23.65 19.24
N HIS A 13 -2.11 24.54 18.30
CA HIS A 13 -3.10 25.59 18.51
C HIS A 13 -4.49 25.01 18.81
N ALA A 14 -4.94 24.00 18.06
CA ALA A 14 -6.23 23.34 18.31
C ALA A 14 -6.32 22.73 19.71
N ARG A 15 -5.22 22.15 20.23
CA ARG A 15 -5.14 21.65 21.62
C ARG A 15 -5.26 22.78 22.64
N LEU A 16 -4.65 23.94 22.39
CA LEU A 16 -4.78 25.12 23.25
C LEU A 16 -6.19 25.71 23.18
N SER A 17 -6.81 25.76 22.00
CA SER A 17 -8.20 26.25 21.82
C SER A 17 -9.26 25.38 22.49
N ALA A 18 -8.92 24.12 22.85
CA ALA A 18 -9.80 23.26 23.63
C ALA A 18 -9.79 23.58 25.14
N GLN A 19 -8.89 24.47 25.60
CA GLN A 19 -8.86 24.94 26.98
C GLN A 19 -9.94 25.99 27.24
N PRO A 20 -10.35 26.20 28.49
CA PRO A 20 -11.31 27.26 28.83
C PRO A 20 -10.81 28.67 28.55
N ALA A 21 -9.49 28.89 28.48
CA ALA A 21 -8.89 30.18 28.18
C ALA A 21 -8.99 30.52 26.68
N THR A 22 -9.08 31.81 26.35
CA THR A 22 -9.06 32.25 24.95
C THR A 22 -7.68 31.99 24.35
N ALA A 23 -7.61 31.20 23.27
CA ALA A 23 -6.37 30.89 22.56
C ALA A 23 -6.32 31.60 21.20
N LEU A 24 -5.20 32.28 20.92
CA LEU A 24 -4.89 32.97 19.67
C LEU A 24 -3.56 32.43 19.11
N ARG A 25 -3.32 32.63 17.81
CA ARG A 25 -2.04 32.29 17.15
C ARG A 25 -1.55 33.45 16.29
N GLY A 26 -0.33 33.91 16.53
CA GLY A 26 0.29 35.02 15.77
C GLY A 26 -0.27 36.42 16.03
N ASP A 27 -1.36 36.56 16.80
CA ASP A 27 -2.01 37.84 17.07
C ASP A 27 -1.23 38.75 18.03
N VAL A 28 -1.45 40.06 17.92
CA VAL A 28 -0.94 41.03 18.91
C VAL A 28 -1.70 40.91 20.22
N LEU A 29 -1.03 41.20 21.35
CA LEU A 29 -1.67 41.20 22.66
C LEU A 29 -2.91 42.13 22.65
N PRO A 30 -4.12 41.63 22.95
CA PRO A 30 -5.33 42.44 22.99
C PRO A 30 -5.28 43.51 24.09
N GLU A 31 -5.96 44.64 23.87
CA GLU A 31 -6.08 45.73 24.86
C GLU A 31 -6.81 45.30 26.15
N ARG A 32 -7.61 44.22 26.09
CA ARG A 32 -8.30 43.64 27.25
C ARG A 32 -8.06 42.13 27.28
N VAL A 33 -7.57 41.65 28.43
CA VAL A 33 -7.44 40.22 28.71
C VAL A 33 -8.84 39.68 29.04
N PRO A 34 -9.26 38.52 28.54
CA PRO A 34 -10.52 37.90 28.94
C PRO A 34 -10.50 37.40 30.39
N ALA A 35 -11.67 37.17 31.00
CA ALA A 35 -11.76 36.76 32.41
C ALA A 35 -11.25 35.33 32.64
N GLU A 36 -11.41 34.48 31.62
CA GLU A 36 -10.99 33.09 31.55
C GLU A 36 -9.49 32.88 31.27
N GLY A 37 -8.75 33.97 31.00
CA GLY A 37 -7.33 33.94 30.64
C GLY A 37 -7.09 33.97 29.13
N LEU A 38 -5.86 34.28 28.75
CA LEU A 38 -5.42 34.44 27.36
C LEU A 38 -4.16 33.61 27.11
N LEU A 39 -4.14 32.87 26.01
CA LEU A 39 -2.98 32.16 25.47
C LEU A 39 -2.71 32.69 24.06
N ILE A 40 -1.48 33.13 23.78
CA ILE A 40 -1.06 33.47 22.42
C ILE A 40 0.07 32.53 22.02
N LEU A 41 -0.18 31.68 21.02
CA LEU A 41 0.85 30.86 20.41
C LEU A 41 1.65 31.71 19.42
N ARG A 42 2.96 31.78 19.66
CA ARG A 42 3.97 32.29 18.74
C ARG A 42 4.65 31.08 18.11
N ASP A 43 4.60 31.03 16.78
CA ASP A 43 5.13 29.90 16.01
C ASP A 43 6.62 29.67 16.28
N GLY A 44 7.39 30.72 16.56
CA GLY A 44 8.81 30.63 16.83
C GLY A 44 9.62 30.11 15.65
N GLU A 45 10.91 29.86 15.87
CA GLU A 45 11.83 29.42 14.81
C GLU A 45 12.18 27.93 14.97
N PRO A 46 12.18 27.14 13.86
CA PRO A 46 12.44 25.72 13.90
C PRO A 46 13.90 25.34 14.20
N GLY A 47 14.85 26.27 14.04
CA GLY A 47 16.28 26.01 14.23
C GLY A 47 16.94 25.25 13.07
N GLU A 48 18.24 24.98 13.21
CA GLU A 48 18.98 24.10 12.27
C GLU A 48 18.70 22.63 12.62
N PRO A 49 18.32 21.79 11.63
CA PRO A 49 18.04 20.38 11.90
C PRO A 49 19.31 19.55 12.00
N GLU A 50 19.25 18.47 12.79
CA GLU A 50 20.21 17.37 12.68
C GLU A 50 19.87 16.52 11.44
N VAL A 51 20.88 15.99 10.74
CA VAL A 51 20.67 15.29 9.45
C VAL A 51 21.19 13.86 9.49
N THR A 52 20.33 12.88 9.20
CA THR A 52 20.73 11.50 8.87
C THR A 52 20.72 11.32 7.36
N LEU A 53 21.57 10.45 6.79
CA LEU A 53 21.74 10.29 5.34
C LEU A 53 21.31 8.92 4.79
N SER A 54 20.77 8.02 5.61
CA SER A 54 20.34 6.67 5.19
C SER A 54 19.24 6.12 6.12
N PRO A 55 17.95 6.45 5.86
CA PRO A 55 17.47 7.38 4.84
C PRO A 55 17.77 8.86 5.17
N LEU A 56 17.70 9.75 4.16
CA LEU A 56 17.87 11.19 4.36
C LEU A 56 16.73 11.75 5.21
N ARG A 57 17.04 12.28 6.40
CA ARG A 57 16.06 12.89 7.32
C ARG A 57 16.64 14.13 8.00
N TYR A 58 15.76 15.07 8.29
CA TYR A 58 16.02 16.35 8.96
C TYR A 58 15.24 16.36 10.28
N HIS A 59 15.93 16.26 11.41
CA HIS A 59 15.35 16.22 12.73
C HIS A 59 15.36 17.63 13.34
N TYR A 60 14.19 18.17 13.61
CA TYR A 60 14.02 19.52 14.14
C TYR A 60 13.71 19.51 15.63
N GLN A 61 14.29 20.49 16.34
CA GLN A 61 13.89 20.90 17.68
C GLN A 61 13.27 22.29 17.60
N HIS A 62 12.01 22.35 17.19
CA HIS A 62 11.32 23.61 16.92
C HIS A 62 10.80 24.23 18.22
N ARG A 63 11.33 25.40 18.57
CA ARG A 63 10.92 26.17 19.74
C ARG A 63 9.78 27.12 19.42
N ALA A 64 8.55 26.75 19.77
CA ALA A 64 7.40 27.64 19.82
C ALA A 64 7.25 28.28 21.20
N GLU A 65 6.48 29.37 21.31
CA GLU A 65 6.26 30.07 22.58
C GLU A 65 4.78 30.31 22.84
N ILE A 66 4.35 30.09 24.08
CA ILE A 66 2.99 30.43 24.55
C ILE A 66 3.11 31.60 25.51
N GLU A 67 2.54 32.74 25.14
CA GLU A 67 2.31 33.85 26.04
C GLU A 67 1.03 33.57 26.83
N ALA A 68 1.16 33.26 28.11
CA ALA A 68 0.03 33.03 29.01
C ALA A 68 -0.22 34.26 29.86
N VAL A 69 -1.44 34.82 29.83
CA VAL A 69 -1.80 36.04 30.54
C VAL A 69 -3.12 35.86 31.28
N VAL A 70 -3.13 36.24 32.56
CA VAL A 70 -4.35 36.29 33.39
C VAL A 70 -4.47 37.64 34.09
N GLN A 71 -5.70 37.98 34.49
CA GLN A 71 -6.01 39.21 35.20
C GLN A 71 -6.94 38.94 36.39
N GLY A 72 -6.95 39.84 37.38
CA GLY A 72 -7.87 39.81 38.50
C GLY A 72 -7.19 39.72 39.86
N ALA A 73 -7.99 39.70 40.93
CA ALA A 73 -7.51 39.68 42.31
C ALA A 73 -6.79 38.36 42.67
N ASP A 74 -7.25 37.24 42.12
CA ASP A 74 -6.71 35.89 42.37
C ASP A 74 -5.74 35.43 41.25
N ARG A 75 -5.04 36.38 40.62
CA ARG A 75 -4.19 36.14 39.45
C ARG A 75 -3.13 35.05 39.64
N ASP A 76 -2.62 34.86 40.86
CA ASP A 76 -1.62 33.83 41.13
C ASP A 76 -2.21 32.42 41.01
N THR A 77 -3.38 32.19 41.60
CA THR A 77 -4.12 30.92 41.52
C THR A 77 -4.65 30.67 40.10
N ALA A 78 -5.15 31.72 39.44
CA ALA A 78 -5.62 31.62 38.06
C ALA A 78 -4.48 31.26 37.09
N PHE A 79 -3.30 31.88 37.27
CA PHE A 79 -2.12 31.61 36.46
C PHE A 79 -1.59 30.18 36.67
N ASP A 80 -1.57 29.71 37.93
CA ASP A 80 -1.17 28.33 38.26
C ASP A 80 -2.13 27.31 37.63
N THR A 81 -3.44 27.55 37.73
CA THR A 81 -4.46 26.71 37.09
C THR A 81 -4.32 26.67 35.58
N LEU A 82 -4.08 27.81 34.93
CA LEU A 82 -3.88 27.91 33.49
C LEU A 82 -2.62 27.16 33.04
N THR A 83 -1.51 27.31 33.77
CA THR A 83 -0.26 26.60 33.47
C THR A 83 -0.43 25.09 33.63
N ALA A 84 -1.11 24.65 34.70
CA ALA A 84 -1.41 23.24 34.93
C ALA A 84 -2.30 22.65 33.82
N SER A 85 -3.26 23.42 33.31
CA SER A 85 -4.16 22.96 32.24
C SER A 85 -3.41 22.80 30.90
N ILE A 86 -2.49 23.70 30.57
CA ILE A 86 -1.57 23.54 29.42
C ILE A 86 -0.73 22.27 29.59
N GLY A 87 -0.13 22.08 30.77
CA GLY A 87 0.66 20.89 31.08
C GLY A 87 -0.13 19.59 30.93
N ALA A 88 -1.37 19.56 31.43
CA ALA A 88 -2.26 18.40 31.29
C ALA A 88 -2.67 18.15 29.83
N ALA A 89 -2.95 19.21 29.06
CA ALA A 89 -3.32 19.12 27.65
C ALA A 89 -2.19 18.52 26.80
N LEU A 90 -0.95 18.96 27.03
CA LEU A 90 0.23 18.41 26.34
C LEU A 90 0.55 16.99 26.81
N ALA A 91 0.38 16.69 28.10
CA ALA A 91 0.61 15.34 28.62
C ALA A 91 -0.41 14.30 28.13
N ALA A 92 -1.63 14.73 27.79
CA ALA A 92 -2.66 13.85 27.24
C ALA A 92 -2.31 13.33 25.84
N ASP A 93 -1.49 14.08 25.09
CA ASP A 93 -1.01 13.69 23.76
C ASP A 93 0.26 14.47 23.40
N ARG A 94 1.42 13.89 23.71
CA ARG A 94 2.74 14.47 23.40
C ARG A 94 3.16 14.31 21.95
N THR A 95 2.35 13.63 21.13
CA THR A 95 2.65 13.40 19.72
C THR A 95 1.81 14.28 18.81
N LEU A 96 0.85 15.04 19.36
CA LEU A 96 -0.14 15.80 18.61
C LEU A 96 -0.84 14.94 17.54
N GLY A 97 -1.24 13.72 17.90
CA GLY A 97 -1.86 12.76 16.99
C GLY A 97 -0.89 12.13 15.99
N GLY A 98 0.37 11.92 16.39
CA GLY A 98 1.43 11.34 15.54
C GLY A 98 2.14 12.35 14.63
N LEU A 99 1.81 13.65 14.72
CA LEU A 99 2.42 14.71 13.91
C LEU A 99 3.80 15.15 14.44
N CYS A 100 4.07 14.94 15.73
CA CYS A 100 5.37 15.15 16.37
C CYS A 100 5.88 13.85 16.97
N ASP A 101 7.20 13.70 16.97
CA ASP A 101 7.90 12.63 17.70
C ASP A 101 7.71 12.85 19.21
N TRP A 102 7.82 14.10 19.66
CA TRP A 102 7.65 14.47 21.06
C TRP A 102 7.41 15.97 21.26
N VAL A 103 6.56 16.32 22.23
CA VAL A 103 6.35 17.69 22.68
C VAL A 103 6.72 17.82 24.16
N GLU A 104 7.57 18.80 24.47
CA GLU A 104 7.95 19.15 25.84
C GLU A 104 7.79 20.65 26.12
N ALA A 105 7.41 20.98 27.35
CA ALA A 105 7.25 22.35 27.81
C ALA A 105 8.34 22.72 28.82
N GLU A 106 8.97 23.87 28.64
CA GLU A 106 9.84 24.47 29.66
C GLU A 106 9.01 25.16 30.76
N ALA A 107 9.66 25.44 31.90
CA ALA A 107 9.03 26.18 32.99
C ALA A 107 8.61 27.61 32.54
N PRO A 108 7.44 28.12 32.96
CA PRO A 108 7.00 29.47 32.64
C PRO A 108 8.01 30.53 33.10
N ARG A 109 8.42 31.42 32.19
CA ARG A 109 9.31 32.54 32.47
C ARG A 109 8.47 33.81 32.64
N PRO A 110 8.38 34.40 33.86
CA PRO A 110 7.55 35.58 34.09
C PRO A 110 7.95 36.75 33.20
N VAL A 111 6.96 37.49 32.71
CA VAL A 111 7.15 38.71 31.90
C VAL A 111 6.39 39.87 32.56
N ASP A 112 7.08 41.00 32.72
CA ASP A 112 6.46 42.24 33.19
C ASP A 112 5.76 42.95 32.02
N LEU A 113 4.42 43.01 32.06
CA LEU A 113 3.63 43.76 31.09
C LEU A 113 3.30 45.16 31.64
N PRO A 114 3.77 46.25 31.01
CA PRO A 114 3.39 47.60 31.39
C PRO A 114 1.99 47.93 30.85
N VAL A 115 0.98 47.94 31.72
CA VAL A 115 -0.39 48.36 31.33
C VAL A 115 -0.87 49.49 32.24
N GLU A 116 -1.30 50.58 31.61
CA GLU A 116 -1.79 51.80 32.28
C GLU A 116 -3.27 51.60 32.69
N GLY A 117 -3.54 51.44 33.99
CA GLY A 117 -4.90 51.43 34.54
C GLY A 117 -5.45 50.07 35.01
N ALA A 118 -5.27 49.80 36.31
CA ALA A 118 -6.18 49.09 37.21
C ALA A 118 -6.66 47.63 36.90
N ALA A 119 -5.84 46.78 36.30
CA ALA A 119 -5.94 45.33 36.50
C ALA A 119 -4.55 44.73 36.75
N SER A 120 -4.37 44.01 37.86
CA SER A 120 -3.12 43.33 38.18
C SER A 120 -2.95 42.13 37.25
N LEU A 121 -2.20 42.32 36.15
CA LEU A 121 -1.87 41.25 35.21
C LEU A 121 -0.79 40.33 35.79
N LYS A 122 -0.81 39.07 35.38
CA LYS A 122 0.31 38.15 35.53
C LYS A 122 0.51 37.45 34.19
N ALA A 123 1.74 37.49 33.69
CA ALA A 123 2.09 36.92 32.40
C ALA A 123 3.39 36.12 32.49
N ALA A 124 3.49 35.10 31.64
CA ALA A 124 4.74 34.40 31.40
C ALA A 124 4.81 33.90 29.97
N VAL A 125 6.04 33.69 29.50
CA VAL A 125 6.31 32.95 28.27
C VAL A 125 6.67 31.51 28.63
N ILE A 126 5.98 30.55 28.02
CA ILE A 126 6.23 29.12 28.16
C ILE A 126 6.78 28.63 26.82
N SER A 127 8.04 28.19 26.78
CA SER A 127 8.60 27.61 25.56
C SER A 127 8.13 26.17 25.39
N ILE A 128 7.66 25.83 24.19
CA ILE A 128 7.28 24.49 23.79
C ILE A 128 8.29 24.01 22.75
N ILE A 129 8.98 22.91 23.03
CA ILE A 129 9.93 22.29 22.11
C ILE A 129 9.20 21.14 21.41
N LEU A 130 9.09 21.26 20.10
CA LEU A 130 8.46 20.30 19.20
C LEU A 130 9.56 19.51 18.49
N HIS A 131 9.64 18.22 18.76
CA HIS A 131 10.55 17.29 18.09
C HIS A 131 9.80 16.65 16.93
N TYR A 132 10.29 16.81 15.71
CA TYR A 132 9.73 16.17 14.51
C TYR A 132 10.80 15.97 13.45
N SER A 133 10.58 14.99 12.57
CA SER A 133 11.51 14.61 11.52
C SER A 133 10.89 14.83 10.15
N LEU A 134 11.64 15.41 9.20
CA LEU A 134 11.20 15.59 7.82
C LEU A 134 12.11 14.87 6.81
N SER A 135 11.57 14.32 5.74
CA SER A 135 12.36 13.81 4.61
C SER A 135 12.90 14.92 3.69
N ASP A 136 12.23 16.08 3.67
CA ASP A 136 12.66 17.27 2.92
C ASP A 136 12.23 18.55 3.67
N PRO A 137 13.12 19.55 3.82
CA PRO A 137 12.90 20.74 4.64
C PRO A 137 11.86 21.72 4.06
N LEU A 138 11.45 21.56 2.80
CA LEU A 138 10.53 22.43 2.06
C LEU A 138 9.26 21.72 1.58
N SER A 139 9.21 20.39 1.63
CA SER A 139 8.09 19.62 1.08
C SER A 139 6.91 19.46 2.05
N ALA A 140 5.72 19.24 1.49
CA ALA A 140 4.54 18.86 2.25
C ALA A 140 4.55 17.33 2.44
N GLU A 141 5.08 16.86 3.55
CA GLU A 141 5.21 15.42 3.85
C GLU A 141 3.88 14.78 4.26
N ALA A 142 3.66 13.55 3.79
CA ALA A 142 2.56 12.68 4.23
C ALA A 142 2.88 12.08 5.61
N PRO A 143 1.88 11.82 6.47
CA PRO A 143 2.12 11.29 7.82
C PRO A 143 2.77 9.91 7.79
N GLU A 144 3.73 9.69 8.69
CA GLU A 144 4.45 8.43 8.87
C GLU A 144 3.79 7.57 9.96
N GLU A 145 3.70 6.27 9.72
CA GLU A 145 3.08 5.27 10.60
C GLU A 145 3.92 4.97 11.87
N PRO A 146 3.30 4.56 12.99
CA PRO A 146 4.02 4.08 14.17
C PRO A 146 4.55 2.66 13.94
N ASP A 147 5.82 2.40 14.21
CA ASP A 147 6.41 1.05 14.10
C ASP A 147 5.91 0.10 15.22
N PRO A 148 5.21 -1.01 14.90
CA PRO A 148 5.06 -2.13 15.81
C PRO A 148 6.24 -3.11 15.65
N PRO A 149 6.70 -3.81 16.72
CA PRO A 149 7.73 -4.81 16.56
C PRO A 149 7.15 -6.04 15.87
N ALA A 150 7.39 -6.19 14.56
CA ALA A 150 7.14 -7.45 13.87
C ALA A 150 8.25 -8.46 14.25
N PRO A 151 7.91 -9.66 14.75
CA PRO A 151 8.89 -10.75 14.78
C PRO A 151 9.36 -11.02 13.35
N PRO A 152 10.63 -11.40 13.13
CA PRO A 152 11.17 -11.55 11.79
C PRO A 152 10.29 -12.53 10.99
N SER A 153 9.88 -12.08 9.80
CA SER A 153 9.42 -12.96 8.75
C SER A 153 10.43 -14.10 8.64
N GLU A 154 9.92 -15.33 8.55
CA GLU A 154 10.76 -16.50 8.30
C GLU A 154 11.70 -16.19 7.12
N PRO A 155 13.00 -16.53 7.20
CA PRO A 155 13.93 -16.23 6.12
C PRO A 155 13.42 -16.82 4.82
N LEU A 156 13.30 -15.95 3.80
CA LEU A 156 12.89 -16.36 2.46
C LEU A 156 13.95 -17.29 1.86
N PRO A 157 13.56 -18.19 0.93
CA PRO A 157 14.50 -19.09 0.29
C PRO A 157 15.59 -18.29 -0.42
N GLU A 158 16.84 -18.63 -0.12
CA GLU A 158 18.00 -18.04 -0.76
C GLU A 158 17.97 -18.31 -2.27
N ASN A 159 18.57 -17.40 -3.03
CA ASN A 159 18.83 -17.65 -4.43
C ASN A 159 19.89 -18.75 -4.53
N LEU A 160 19.60 -19.79 -5.30
CA LEU A 160 20.57 -20.84 -5.59
C LEU A 160 21.76 -20.25 -6.36
N ILE A 161 21.50 -19.28 -7.25
CA ILE A 161 22.56 -18.53 -7.93
C ILE A 161 23.14 -17.52 -6.91
N PRO A 162 24.47 -17.50 -6.68
CA PRO A 162 25.10 -16.51 -5.80
C PRO A 162 24.73 -15.08 -6.19
N GLU A 163 24.48 -14.21 -5.21
CA GLU A 163 23.93 -12.87 -5.42
C GLU A 163 24.70 -12.04 -6.46
N ALA A 164 26.03 -11.99 -6.37
CA ALA A 164 26.89 -11.27 -7.32
C ALA A 164 26.88 -11.88 -8.75
N GLU A 165 26.51 -13.15 -8.89
CA GLU A 165 26.39 -13.81 -10.19
C GLU A 165 25.00 -13.61 -10.78
N ALA A 166 23.95 -13.64 -9.94
CA ALA A 166 22.57 -13.32 -10.29
C ALA A 166 22.39 -11.86 -10.73
N ALA A 167 23.16 -10.95 -10.10
CA ALA A 167 23.25 -9.54 -10.47
C ALA A 167 24.19 -9.27 -11.65
N PHE A 168 24.75 -10.31 -12.30
CA PHE A 168 25.67 -10.16 -13.44
C PHE A 168 26.96 -9.36 -13.15
N ASP A 169 27.37 -9.25 -11.89
CA ASP A 169 28.59 -8.53 -11.48
C ASP A 169 29.86 -9.38 -11.59
N THR A 170 29.71 -10.70 -11.73
CA THR A 170 30.83 -11.65 -11.82
C THR A 170 31.17 -11.98 -13.27
N ALA A 171 32.31 -11.49 -13.75
CA ALA A 171 32.78 -11.74 -15.10
C ALA A 171 33.05 -13.24 -15.34
N GLY A 172 32.51 -13.79 -16.42
CA GLY A 172 32.75 -15.18 -16.85
C GLY A 172 31.95 -16.25 -16.10
N ALA A 173 31.04 -15.86 -15.19
CA ALA A 173 30.17 -16.79 -14.48
C ALA A 173 29.12 -17.46 -15.40
N TRP A 174 28.70 -16.76 -16.46
CA TRP A 174 27.64 -17.18 -17.36
C TRP A 174 28.18 -17.62 -18.73
N SER A 175 27.53 -18.61 -19.33
CA SER A 175 27.75 -19.00 -20.72
C SER A 175 26.79 -18.24 -21.64
N ALA A 176 27.28 -17.17 -22.24
CA ALA A 176 26.55 -16.31 -23.18
C ALA A 176 26.82 -16.75 -24.64
N ALA A 177 25.78 -17.12 -25.38
CA ALA A 177 25.86 -17.46 -26.80
C ALA A 177 25.34 -16.32 -27.70
N GLY A 178 25.75 -16.30 -28.97
CA GLY A 178 25.24 -15.32 -29.94
C GLY A 178 25.65 -13.89 -29.59
N SER A 179 24.66 -13.00 -29.50
CA SER A 179 24.82 -11.56 -29.27
C SER A 179 24.57 -11.14 -27.80
N TRP A 180 24.53 -12.08 -26.88
CA TRP A 180 24.51 -11.78 -25.44
C TRP A 180 25.83 -11.14 -25.00
N SER A 181 25.76 -10.07 -24.21
CA SER A 181 26.89 -9.43 -23.54
C SER A 181 26.55 -9.18 -22.07
N ILE A 182 27.54 -9.27 -21.19
CA ILE A 182 27.37 -9.11 -19.75
C ILE A 182 28.36 -8.06 -19.28
N ALA A 183 27.85 -6.95 -18.75
CA ALA A 183 28.64 -5.84 -18.24
C ALA A 183 27.78 -4.92 -17.37
N GLY A 184 28.37 -4.35 -16.32
CA GLY A 184 27.72 -3.30 -15.52
C GLY A 184 26.46 -3.77 -14.78
N GLY A 185 26.44 -5.01 -14.28
CA GLY A 185 25.32 -5.56 -13.53
C GLY A 185 24.12 -6.00 -14.36
N VAL A 186 24.27 -6.13 -15.69
CA VAL A 186 23.20 -6.54 -16.60
C VAL A 186 23.67 -7.51 -17.67
N ALA A 187 22.73 -8.25 -18.25
CA ALA A 187 22.90 -9.01 -19.48
C ALA A 187 22.08 -8.39 -20.62
N ALA A 188 22.75 -7.95 -21.68
CA ALA A 188 22.14 -7.34 -22.85
C ALA A 188 22.19 -8.28 -24.06
N HIS A 189 21.18 -8.24 -24.92
CA HIS A 189 21.12 -9.02 -26.15
C HIS A 189 20.68 -8.14 -27.32
N ALA A 190 21.48 -8.11 -28.39
CA ALA A 190 21.09 -7.49 -29.65
C ALA A 190 20.28 -8.46 -30.53
N ALA A 191 19.28 -7.95 -31.27
CA ALA A 191 18.44 -8.78 -32.13
C ALA A 191 19.27 -9.58 -33.16
N THR A 192 18.99 -10.88 -33.25
CA THR A 192 19.55 -11.77 -34.29
C THR A 192 18.47 -12.64 -34.90
N ALA A 193 18.70 -13.23 -36.07
CA ALA A 193 17.69 -14.06 -36.74
C ALA A 193 17.41 -15.39 -36.03
N LEU A 194 18.37 -15.90 -35.24
CA LEU A 194 18.28 -17.17 -34.52
C LEU A 194 18.13 -16.92 -33.03
N ALA A 195 17.60 -17.90 -32.31
CA ALA A 195 17.56 -17.82 -30.85
C ALA A 195 18.97 -17.91 -30.25
N ALA A 196 19.20 -17.20 -29.15
CA ALA A 196 20.47 -17.19 -28.43
C ALA A 196 20.26 -17.47 -26.94
N ASN A 197 21.16 -18.28 -26.37
CA ASN A 197 21.06 -18.75 -25.00
C ASN A 197 21.98 -17.95 -24.08
N LEU A 198 21.48 -17.62 -22.90
CA LEU A 198 22.24 -17.23 -21.73
C LEU A 198 22.05 -18.32 -20.67
N GLU A 199 23.15 -18.98 -20.31
CA GLU A 199 23.12 -20.20 -19.48
C GLU A 199 23.94 -20.05 -18.21
N TYR A 200 23.47 -20.70 -17.14
CA TYR A 200 24.17 -20.81 -15.86
C TYR A 200 24.12 -22.25 -15.35
N ASP A 201 25.29 -22.81 -15.03
CA ASP A 201 25.40 -24.17 -14.48
C ASP A 201 25.18 -24.14 -12.97
N ILE A 202 24.13 -24.85 -12.53
CA ILE A 202 23.73 -24.87 -11.12
C ILE A 202 22.95 -26.12 -10.80
N ALA A 203 23.19 -26.70 -9.62
CA ALA A 203 22.38 -27.81 -9.12
C ALA A 203 21.00 -27.30 -8.68
N ILE A 204 19.95 -27.88 -9.24
CA ILE A 204 18.56 -27.53 -8.98
C ILE A 204 17.86 -28.77 -8.43
N PRO A 205 17.35 -28.74 -7.19
CA PRO A 205 16.77 -29.91 -6.52
C PRO A 205 15.48 -30.38 -7.20
N GLU A 206 15.08 -31.63 -6.93
CA GLU A 206 13.73 -32.12 -7.24
C GLU A 206 12.69 -31.36 -6.41
N GLY A 207 11.54 -31.02 -7.00
CA GLY A 207 10.46 -30.32 -6.31
C GLY A 207 9.91 -29.13 -7.10
N TRP A 208 9.71 -27.99 -6.45
CA TRP A 208 9.23 -26.76 -7.07
C TRP A 208 10.28 -25.66 -7.01
N VAL A 209 10.51 -25.01 -8.15
CA VAL A 209 11.42 -23.87 -8.23
C VAL A 209 10.73 -22.63 -8.75
N LEU A 210 11.02 -21.51 -8.11
CA LEU A 210 10.63 -20.17 -8.56
C LEU A 210 11.82 -19.57 -9.30
N VAL A 211 11.61 -19.30 -10.59
CA VAL A 211 12.57 -18.59 -11.42
C VAL A 211 12.06 -17.19 -11.64
N SER A 212 12.88 -16.17 -11.39
CA SER A 212 12.54 -14.78 -11.67
C SER A 212 13.68 -14.04 -12.35
N TYR A 213 13.34 -12.97 -13.06
CA TYR A 213 14.28 -12.05 -13.71
C TYR A 213 13.52 -10.78 -14.08
N ARG A 214 14.24 -9.66 -14.26
CA ARG A 214 13.62 -8.42 -14.72
C ARG A 214 14.07 -8.11 -16.12
N ILE A 215 13.15 -7.64 -16.95
CA ILE A 215 13.44 -7.06 -18.25
C ILE A 215 13.45 -5.55 -18.06
N LEU A 216 14.61 -4.93 -18.27
CA LEU A 216 14.82 -3.49 -18.14
C LEU A 216 14.52 -2.76 -19.46
N GLU A 217 14.87 -3.40 -20.58
CA GLU A 217 14.65 -2.89 -21.93
C GLU A 217 14.14 -4.01 -22.83
N SER A 218 13.27 -3.67 -23.79
CA SER A 218 12.79 -4.63 -24.78
C SER A 218 12.27 -3.95 -26.04
N ASN A 219 12.57 -4.52 -27.20
CA ASN A 219 12.01 -4.11 -28.49
C ASN A 219 10.59 -4.67 -28.74
N LEU A 220 10.04 -5.46 -27.80
CA LEU A 220 8.73 -6.13 -27.85
C LEU A 220 8.57 -7.16 -28.99
N GLN A 221 9.61 -7.45 -29.77
CA GLN A 221 9.58 -8.44 -30.83
C GLN A 221 9.97 -9.82 -30.29
N ASN A 222 9.03 -10.78 -30.31
CA ASN A 222 9.18 -12.06 -29.59
C ASN A 222 9.54 -11.83 -28.11
N GLY A 223 10.20 -12.77 -27.45
CA GLY A 223 10.56 -12.62 -26.04
C GLY A 223 11.65 -13.58 -25.58
N ILE A 224 11.87 -13.59 -24.27
CA ILE A 224 12.74 -14.53 -23.60
C ILE A 224 11.90 -15.72 -23.12
N ASN A 225 12.26 -16.93 -23.55
CA ASN A 225 11.73 -18.17 -22.99
C ASN A 225 12.71 -18.72 -21.95
N PHE A 226 12.25 -19.65 -21.10
CA PHE A 226 13.08 -20.25 -20.07
C PHE A 226 13.08 -21.79 -20.15
N GLN A 227 14.22 -22.39 -19.82
CA GLN A 227 14.43 -23.82 -19.78
C GLN A 227 15.31 -24.26 -18.60
N LEU A 228 15.02 -25.43 -18.03
CA LEU A 228 15.93 -26.18 -17.16
C LEU A 228 16.64 -27.31 -17.95
N GLY A 229 17.93 -27.53 -17.67
CA GLY A 229 18.82 -28.51 -18.33
C GLY A 229 19.34 -29.63 -17.41
N GLY A 230 20.12 -30.60 -17.94
CA GLY A 230 20.50 -31.85 -17.23
C GLY A 230 19.46 -32.99 -17.33
N GLY A 231 18.24 -32.57 -17.68
CA GLY A 231 17.08 -33.25 -18.25
C GLY A 231 16.19 -32.08 -18.72
N PHE A 232 15.55 -32.14 -19.89
CA PHE A 232 14.96 -30.92 -20.46
C PHE A 232 13.56 -30.63 -19.91
N TYR A 233 13.37 -29.43 -19.34
CA TYR A 233 12.06 -28.85 -19.08
C TYR A 233 11.92 -27.50 -19.80
N ASN A 234 10.97 -27.38 -20.73
CA ASN A 234 10.71 -26.14 -21.46
C ASN A 234 9.43 -25.49 -20.95
N VAL A 235 9.52 -24.22 -20.53
CA VAL A 235 8.34 -23.47 -20.10
C VAL A 235 7.43 -23.13 -21.29
N ASN A 236 8.01 -22.77 -22.45
CA ASN A 236 7.29 -22.39 -23.68
C ASN A 236 6.34 -21.18 -23.52
N GLU A 237 6.70 -20.24 -22.65
CA GLU A 237 5.93 -19.02 -22.38
C GLU A 237 6.85 -17.81 -22.39
N ALA A 238 7.16 -17.30 -23.59
CA ALA A 238 8.11 -16.22 -23.78
C ALA A 238 7.61 -14.88 -23.20
N ARG A 239 8.53 -14.13 -22.59
CA ARG A 239 8.29 -12.85 -21.91
C ARG A 239 9.00 -11.72 -22.61
N SER A 240 8.30 -10.63 -22.88
CA SER A 240 8.82 -9.59 -23.75
C SER A 240 8.65 -8.18 -23.22
N ARG A 241 7.91 -7.97 -22.14
CA ARG A 241 7.65 -6.62 -21.62
C ARG A 241 8.64 -6.23 -20.55
N VAL A 242 8.93 -4.93 -20.47
CA VAL A 242 9.66 -4.35 -19.33
C VAL A 242 8.86 -4.62 -18.05
N GLY A 243 9.55 -5.03 -17.00
CA GLY A 243 8.95 -5.47 -15.74
C GLY A 243 9.60 -6.74 -15.19
N VAL A 244 9.10 -7.19 -14.04
CA VAL A 244 9.51 -8.46 -13.44
C VAL A 244 8.76 -9.61 -14.10
N HIS A 245 9.45 -10.73 -14.31
CA HIS A 245 8.87 -11.97 -14.82
C HIS A 245 9.23 -13.12 -13.91
N ALA A 246 8.28 -14.04 -13.72
CA ALA A 246 8.50 -15.22 -12.90
C ALA A 246 7.80 -16.46 -13.46
N HIS A 247 8.40 -17.61 -13.16
CA HIS A 247 7.91 -18.94 -13.49
C HIS A 247 7.96 -19.83 -12.26
N LEU A 248 6.88 -20.57 -12.03
CA LEU A 248 6.85 -21.66 -11.04
C LEU A 248 6.96 -22.98 -11.82
N ILE A 249 8.03 -23.73 -11.58
CA ILE A 249 8.41 -24.88 -12.42
C ILE A 249 8.55 -26.12 -11.55
N PRO A 250 7.92 -27.26 -11.91
CA PRO A 250 8.24 -28.54 -11.30
C PRO A 250 9.60 -29.03 -11.82
N SER A 251 10.55 -29.21 -10.90
CA SER A 251 11.91 -29.68 -11.18
C SER A 251 12.02 -31.18 -10.90
N SER A 252 12.71 -31.89 -11.80
CA SER A 252 13.04 -33.32 -11.67
C SER A 252 14.52 -33.57 -11.33
N GLY A 253 15.20 -32.56 -10.79
CA GLY A 253 16.64 -32.59 -10.59
C GLY A 253 17.34 -32.10 -11.86
N HIS A 254 17.67 -30.81 -11.90
CA HIS A 254 18.28 -30.17 -13.05
C HIS A 254 19.66 -29.61 -12.70
N THR A 255 20.49 -29.35 -13.72
CA THR A 255 21.88 -28.92 -13.51
C THR A 255 22.23 -27.62 -14.22
N ARG A 256 21.24 -26.97 -14.83
CA ARG A 256 21.44 -25.78 -15.65
C ARG A 256 20.15 -24.99 -15.81
N THR A 257 20.27 -23.68 -15.87
CA THR A 257 19.23 -22.76 -16.34
C THR A 257 19.59 -22.17 -17.70
N ARG A 258 18.57 -21.82 -18.48
CA ARG A 258 18.74 -21.23 -19.80
C ARG A 258 17.65 -20.20 -20.07
N TRP A 259 18.06 -18.94 -20.18
CA TRP A 259 17.25 -17.87 -20.77
C TRP A 259 17.50 -17.85 -22.27
N ILE A 260 16.42 -17.97 -23.04
CA ILE A 260 16.45 -18.12 -24.50
C ILE A 260 15.85 -16.86 -25.10
N ALA A 261 16.70 -15.93 -25.54
CA ALA A 261 16.27 -14.84 -26.41
C ALA A 261 15.77 -15.45 -27.72
N GLN A 262 14.48 -15.34 -28.01
CA GLN A 262 13.93 -15.82 -29.29
C GLN A 262 14.44 -14.94 -30.44
N GLY A 263 14.54 -15.51 -31.64
CA GLY A 263 15.03 -14.77 -32.81
C GLY A 263 14.26 -13.46 -33.01
N GLY A 264 14.97 -12.35 -33.18
CA GLY A 264 14.42 -11.00 -33.30
C GLY A 264 14.23 -10.26 -31.97
N TRP A 265 14.34 -10.92 -30.82
CA TRP A 265 14.26 -10.24 -29.52
C TRP A 265 15.54 -9.46 -29.24
N GLU A 266 15.38 -8.23 -28.74
CA GLU A 266 16.43 -7.35 -28.25
C GLU A 266 15.99 -6.76 -26.93
N GLY A 267 16.91 -6.70 -25.97
CA GLY A 267 16.62 -6.16 -24.65
C GLY A 267 17.74 -6.36 -23.65
N VAL A 268 17.44 -5.94 -22.42
CA VAL A 268 18.35 -5.97 -21.28
C VAL A 268 17.63 -6.64 -20.11
N ILE A 269 18.32 -7.57 -19.43
CA ILE A 269 17.82 -8.22 -18.22
C ILE A 269 18.81 -8.11 -17.06
N ASP A 270 18.26 -8.17 -15.85
CA ASP A 270 19.02 -8.31 -14.60
C ASP A 270 18.30 -9.23 -13.59
N ASP A 271 18.92 -9.39 -12.41
CA ASP A 271 18.38 -10.11 -11.25
C ASP A 271 17.86 -11.52 -11.57
N ALA A 272 18.70 -12.32 -12.25
CA ALA A 272 18.34 -13.68 -12.62
C ALA A 272 18.41 -14.59 -11.38
N ALA A 273 17.24 -15.00 -10.89
CA ALA A 273 17.14 -15.76 -9.66
C ALA A 273 16.43 -17.11 -9.84
N VAL A 274 16.88 -18.09 -9.05
CA VAL A 274 16.34 -19.44 -8.99
C VAL A 274 16.24 -19.81 -7.51
N ARG A 275 15.04 -19.99 -7.00
CA ARG A 275 14.80 -20.32 -5.58
C ARG A 275 14.08 -21.65 -5.47
N ASP A 276 14.56 -22.51 -4.58
CA ASP A 276 13.79 -23.70 -4.17
C ASP A 276 12.61 -23.25 -3.32
N VAL A 277 11.40 -23.49 -3.81
CA VAL A 277 10.15 -23.14 -3.14
C VAL A 277 9.32 -24.39 -2.84
N THR A 278 9.94 -25.57 -2.87
CA THR A 278 9.27 -26.86 -2.62
C THR A 278 8.55 -26.85 -1.28
N GLU A 279 9.24 -26.42 -0.23
CA GLU A 279 8.67 -26.32 1.10
C GLU A 279 7.52 -25.29 1.12
N ILE A 280 7.73 -24.09 0.56
CA ILE A 280 6.71 -23.04 0.49
C ILE A 280 5.44 -23.52 -0.22
N GLN A 281 5.59 -24.25 -1.33
CA GLN A 281 4.46 -24.75 -2.11
C GLN A 281 3.62 -25.78 -1.35
N SER A 282 4.21 -26.48 -0.38
CA SER A 282 3.51 -27.40 0.52
C SER A 282 2.74 -26.70 1.64
N ARG A 283 3.00 -25.40 1.89
CA ARG A 283 2.38 -24.63 2.97
C ARG A 283 0.91 -24.32 2.68
N PRO A 284 0.04 -24.39 3.69
CA PRO A 284 -1.32 -23.86 3.60
C PRO A 284 -1.31 -22.37 3.23
N ALA A 285 -2.23 -21.97 2.36
CA ALA A 285 -2.34 -20.60 1.90
C ALA A 285 -3.50 -19.84 2.57
N GLU A 286 -3.25 -18.55 2.82
CA GLU A 286 -4.27 -17.55 3.12
C GLU A 286 -4.73 -16.94 1.81
N ILE A 287 -6.00 -17.16 1.46
CA ILE A 287 -6.54 -16.79 0.16
C ILE A 287 -7.27 -15.46 0.27
N TYR A 288 -6.92 -14.49 -0.58
CA TYR A 288 -7.61 -13.20 -0.67
C TYR A 288 -8.22 -13.03 -2.06
N ILE A 289 -9.52 -12.69 -2.09
CA ILE A 289 -10.27 -12.49 -3.33
C ILE A 289 -10.11 -11.03 -3.75
N LEU A 290 -9.72 -10.80 -5.00
CA LEU A 290 -9.60 -9.48 -5.61
C LEU A 290 -10.77 -9.27 -6.59
N ALA A 291 -11.79 -8.53 -6.16
CA ALA A 291 -13.05 -8.38 -6.88
C ALA A 291 -13.45 -6.91 -7.10
N GLY A 292 -14.37 -6.70 -8.04
CA GLY A 292 -14.85 -5.38 -8.44
C GLY A 292 -14.53 -5.05 -9.90
N GLN A 293 -14.13 -3.81 -10.18
CA GLN A 293 -13.99 -3.28 -11.54
C GLN A 293 -12.57 -2.77 -11.90
N SER A 294 -12.48 -1.85 -12.88
CA SER A 294 -11.24 -1.34 -13.45
C SER A 294 -10.21 -0.85 -12.43
N ASN A 295 -10.62 -0.26 -11.30
CA ASN A 295 -9.71 0.17 -10.23
C ASN A 295 -9.22 -0.96 -9.31
N MET A 296 -9.84 -2.15 -9.33
CA MET A 296 -9.24 -3.38 -8.80
C MET A 296 -8.32 -4.03 -9.85
N VAL A 297 -8.71 -3.97 -11.13
CA VAL A 297 -7.94 -4.53 -12.24
C VAL A 297 -6.62 -3.77 -12.47
N GLY A 298 -6.62 -2.44 -12.34
CA GLY A 298 -5.45 -1.59 -12.57
C GLY A 298 -5.07 -1.43 -14.05
N GLY A 299 -5.97 -1.73 -14.99
CA GLY A 299 -5.63 -1.86 -16.42
C GLY A 299 -4.97 -0.62 -17.07
N SER A 300 -5.34 0.59 -16.62
CA SER A 300 -4.80 1.86 -17.11
C SER A 300 -3.60 2.39 -16.30
N ALA A 301 -3.27 1.74 -15.18
CA ALA A 301 -2.28 2.20 -14.22
C ALA A 301 -0.85 1.79 -14.65
N VAL A 302 -0.35 2.45 -15.68
CA VAL A 302 1.01 2.26 -16.22
C VAL A 302 1.92 3.44 -15.86
N PRO A 303 3.26 3.27 -15.80
CA PRO A 303 4.01 2.03 -16.02
C PRO A 303 4.05 1.11 -14.79
N VAL A 304 4.37 -0.17 -15.06
CA VAL A 304 4.85 -1.11 -14.04
C VAL A 304 6.28 -0.71 -13.68
N ASP A 305 6.60 -0.69 -12.39
CA ASP A 305 7.92 -0.39 -11.87
C ASP A 305 8.59 -1.71 -11.43
N PRO A 306 9.65 -2.17 -12.12
CA PRO A 306 10.28 -3.46 -11.81
C PRO A 306 10.96 -3.51 -10.44
N VAL A 307 11.16 -2.37 -9.76
CA VAL A 307 11.70 -2.32 -8.39
C VAL A 307 10.58 -2.40 -7.36
N LEU A 308 9.46 -1.72 -7.60
CA LEU A 308 8.34 -1.68 -6.66
C LEU A 308 7.36 -2.85 -6.83
N ASP A 309 7.21 -3.37 -8.05
CA ASP A 309 6.24 -4.40 -8.43
C ASP A 309 6.91 -5.77 -8.59
N ASP A 310 7.86 -6.07 -7.72
CA ASP A 310 8.64 -7.31 -7.79
C ASP A 310 7.78 -8.56 -7.50
N VAL A 311 8.35 -9.75 -7.71
CA VAL A 311 7.79 -11.01 -7.24
C VAL A 311 8.03 -11.17 -5.73
N HIS A 312 7.26 -12.02 -5.07
CA HIS A 312 7.56 -12.46 -3.71
C HIS A 312 7.35 -13.98 -3.58
N PRO A 313 8.30 -14.77 -3.03
CA PRO A 313 8.20 -16.24 -2.99
C PRO A 313 6.98 -16.79 -2.25
N LEU A 314 6.48 -16.06 -1.25
CA LEU A 314 5.29 -16.45 -0.50
C LEU A 314 3.96 -16.03 -1.16
N ILE A 315 3.99 -15.33 -2.30
CA ILE A 315 2.77 -14.80 -2.92
C ILE A 315 2.57 -15.48 -4.29
N SER A 316 1.45 -16.18 -4.39
CA SER A 316 0.97 -16.81 -5.63
C SER A 316 -0.40 -16.26 -5.99
N TYR A 317 -0.85 -16.48 -7.23
CA TYR A 317 -2.21 -16.13 -7.61
C TYR A 317 -2.81 -17.07 -8.65
N LEU A 318 -4.13 -17.10 -8.66
CA LEU A 318 -4.96 -17.69 -9.70
C LEU A 318 -5.47 -16.58 -10.61
N ALA A 319 -5.10 -16.64 -11.89
CA ALA A 319 -5.48 -15.65 -12.89
C ALA A 319 -6.92 -15.85 -13.40
N GLY A 320 -7.63 -14.74 -13.61
CA GLY A 320 -8.97 -14.73 -14.20
C GLY A 320 -8.96 -14.83 -15.73
N THR A 321 -7.85 -14.49 -16.38
CA THR A 321 -7.65 -14.59 -17.84
C THR A 321 -6.29 -15.21 -18.18
N THR A 322 -6.24 -15.98 -19.27
CA THR A 322 -4.99 -16.52 -19.80
C THR A 322 -4.30 -15.46 -20.65
N ALA A 323 -3.16 -14.96 -20.16
CA ALA A 323 -2.21 -14.12 -20.86
C ALA A 323 -0.79 -14.55 -20.46
N THR A 324 -0.35 -15.69 -20.98
CA THR A 324 0.91 -16.33 -20.55
C THR A 324 2.15 -15.46 -20.76
N HIS A 325 2.14 -14.56 -21.74
CA HIS A 325 3.21 -13.57 -21.95
C HIS A 325 3.33 -12.52 -20.83
N LEU A 326 2.31 -12.41 -19.96
CA LEU A 326 2.25 -11.56 -18.76
C LEU A 326 2.19 -12.35 -17.45
N GLY A 327 2.18 -13.69 -17.52
CA GLY A 327 2.24 -14.54 -16.32
C GLY A 327 0.92 -15.18 -15.93
N GLY A 328 -0.20 -14.67 -16.43
CA GLY A 328 -1.52 -15.20 -16.13
C GLY A 328 -1.86 -16.44 -16.95
N LYS A 329 -2.38 -17.46 -16.28
CA LYS A 329 -2.97 -18.64 -16.90
C LYS A 329 -4.12 -19.15 -16.04
N THR A 330 -5.29 -19.27 -16.64
CA THR A 330 -6.48 -19.75 -15.92
C THR A 330 -6.32 -21.21 -15.54
N GLY A 331 -6.80 -21.59 -14.35
CA GLY A 331 -6.77 -22.98 -13.90
C GLY A 331 -5.39 -23.48 -13.48
N GLU A 332 -4.44 -22.58 -13.21
CA GLU A 332 -3.11 -22.91 -12.72
C GLU A 332 -2.65 -21.84 -11.71
N MET A 333 -2.13 -22.27 -10.56
CA MET A 333 -1.50 -21.34 -9.61
C MET A 333 -0.16 -20.85 -10.16
N ARG A 334 0.03 -19.53 -10.20
CA ARG A 334 1.22 -18.88 -10.74
C ARG A 334 1.88 -17.99 -9.70
N PRO A 335 3.18 -17.66 -9.84
CA PRO A 335 3.79 -16.57 -9.08
C PRO A 335 2.98 -15.29 -9.31
N ALA A 336 2.70 -14.56 -8.25
CA ALA A 336 2.01 -13.28 -8.38
C ALA A 336 3.03 -12.19 -8.73
N VAL A 337 2.82 -11.53 -9.86
CA VAL A 337 3.62 -10.41 -10.38
C VAL A 337 2.67 -9.49 -11.13
N ASP A 338 2.75 -8.19 -10.88
CA ASP A 338 1.95 -7.23 -11.65
C ASP A 338 2.45 -7.13 -13.10
N PRO A 339 1.53 -6.93 -14.08
CA PRO A 339 0.10 -6.74 -13.90
C PRO A 339 -0.65 -8.05 -13.62
N LEU A 340 -1.42 -8.13 -12.53
CA LEU A 340 -2.26 -9.28 -12.24
C LEU A 340 -3.36 -9.43 -13.32
N GLN A 341 -3.48 -10.64 -13.88
CA GLN A 341 -4.44 -10.90 -14.96
C GLN A 341 -5.80 -11.27 -14.38
N HIS A 342 -6.69 -10.29 -14.37
CA HIS A 342 -8.06 -10.37 -13.86
C HIS A 342 -9.05 -10.96 -14.88
N TYR A 343 -10.32 -11.09 -14.48
CA TYR A 343 -11.39 -11.49 -15.38
C TYR A 343 -11.67 -10.37 -16.41
N GLY A 344 -11.94 -10.73 -17.67
CA GLY A 344 -12.36 -9.77 -18.69
C GLY A 344 -11.27 -9.22 -19.62
N GLY A 345 -10.08 -9.80 -19.64
CA GLY A 345 -9.09 -9.56 -20.71
C GLY A 345 -7.66 -9.39 -20.23
N THR A 346 -6.79 -9.02 -21.17
CA THR A 346 -5.36 -8.77 -20.93
C THR A 346 -5.18 -7.44 -20.19
N VAL A 347 -4.47 -7.47 -19.06
CA VAL A 347 -4.22 -6.31 -18.19
C VAL A 347 -2.78 -5.85 -18.34
N LEU A 348 -2.54 -4.54 -18.48
CA LEU A 348 -1.20 -3.98 -18.69
C LEU A 348 -0.67 -3.13 -17.52
N GLY A 349 -1.53 -2.70 -16.60
CA GLY A 349 -1.17 -1.82 -15.49
C GLY A 349 -1.32 -2.49 -14.12
N VAL A 350 -0.92 -1.74 -13.10
CA VAL A 350 -0.79 -2.19 -11.71
C VAL A 350 -2.11 -2.00 -10.95
N GLY A 351 -2.67 -3.09 -10.42
CA GLY A 351 -3.79 -3.04 -9.49
C GLY A 351 -3.34 -2.96 -8.02
N PRO A 352 -4.26 -2.80 -7.05
CA PRO A 352 -3.90 -2.77 -5.63
C PRO A 352 -3.57 -4.16 -5.05
N GLY A 353 -3.82 -5.23 -5.81
CA GLY A 353 -3.77 -6.62 -5.31
C GLY A 353 -2.40 -7.06 -4.77
N MET A 354 -1.31 -6.79 -5.50
CA MET A 354 0.03 -7.16 -5.03
C MET A 354 0.47 -6.34 -3.82
N ALA A 355 0.20 -5.03 -3.83
CA ALA A 355 0.53 -4.17 -2.69
C ALA A 355 -0.24 -4.59 -1.42
N ALA A 356 -1.53 -4.93 -1.56
CA ALA A 356 -2.31 -5.50 -0.47
C ALA A 356 -1.71 -6.82 0.04
N ALA A 357 -1.36 -7.73 -0.87
CA ALA A 357 -0.74 -9.01 -0.52
C ALA A 357 0.60 -8.84 0.22
N ARG A 358 1.42 -7.87 -0.21
CA ARG A 358 2.69 -7.52 0.45
C ARG A 358 2.46 -6.98 1.85
N GLY A 359 1.49 -6.09 2.04
CA GLY A 359 1.12 -5.59 3.37
C GLY A 359 0.65 -6.71 4.31
N MET A 360 -0.07 -7.71 3.78
CA MET A 360 -0.51 -8.87 4.57
C MET A 360 0.64 -9.82 4.99
N LEU A 361 1.86 -9.69 4.44
CA LEU A 361 3.00 -10.50 4.88
C LEU A 361 3.36 -10.24 6.35
N ALA A 362 3.16 -9.02 6.85
CA ALA A 362 3.48 -8.65 8.23
C ALA A 362 2.61 -9.39 9.27
N THR A 363 1.41 -9.81 8.88
CA THR A 363 0.46 -10.55 9.75
C THR A 363 0.34 -12.02 9.38
N LEU A 364 1.08 -12.47 8.37
CA LEU A 364 1.04 -13.84 7.89
C LEU A 364 1.60 -14.80 8.95
N ALA A 365 0.78 -15.77 9.35
CA ALA A 365 1.23 -16.78 10.32
C ALA A 365 2.43 -17.58 9.77
N THR A 366 3.40 -17.89 10.65
CA THR A 366 4.58 -18.69 10.31
C THR A 366 4.20 -20.00 9.62
N GLY A 367 4.94 -20.38 8.57
CA GLY A 367 4.66 -21.60 7.81
C GLY A 367 3.40 -21.51 6.93
N ARG A 368 2.87 -20.31 6.68
CA ARG A 368 1.83 -20.06 5.66
C ARG A 368 2.38 -19.30 4.46
N ARG A 369 1.55 -19.21 3.43
CA ARG A 369 1.76 -18.39 2.24
C ARG A 369 0.49 -17.64 1.86
N ILE A 370 0.58 -16.72 0.91
CA ILE A 370 -0.55 -15.96 0.38
C ILE A 370 -0.91 -16.47 -1.02
N ALA A 371 -2.21 -16.58 -1.27
CA ALA A 371 -2.75 -16.81 -2.60
C ALA A 371 -3.79 -15.74 -2.94
N LEU A 372 -3.63 -15.09 -4.09
CA LEU A 372 -4.61 -14.12 -4.61
C LEU A 372 -5.53 -14.78 -5.62
N VAL A 373 -6.79 -14.37 -5.65
CA VAL A 373 -7.77 -14.77 -6.67
C VAL A 373 -8.17 -13.55 -7.46
N ALA A 374 -7.68 -13.43 -8.69
CA ALA A 374 -7.91 -12.26 -9.55
C ALA A 374 -9.25 -12.38 -10.28
N ALA A 375 -10.33 -11.85 -9.67
CA ALA A 375 -11.71 -12.03 -10.14
C ALA A 375 -12.41 -10.74 -10.62
N ALA A 376 -11.81 -9.56 -10.42
CA ALA A 376 -12.36 -8.30 -10.91
C ALA A 376 -12.53 -8.24 -12.44
N LYS A 377 -13.44 -7.39 -12.94
CA LYS A 377 -13.67 -7.16 -14.37
C LYS A 377 -14.02 -5.70 -14.63
N GLY A 378 -13.33 -5.04 -15.57
CA GLY A 378 -13.58 -3.64 -15.90
C GLY A 378 -14.99 -3.38 -16.43
N GLY A 379 -15.54 -2.20 -16.10
CA GLY A 379 -16.82 -1.71 -16.64
C GLY A 379 -18.07 -2.47 -16.16
N THR A 380 -18.01 -3.09 -14.99
CA THR A 380 -19.11 -3.86 -14.40
C THR A 380 -19.90 -3.06 -13.37
N SER A 381 -21.21 -3.32 -13.27
CA SER A 381 -22.07 -2.76 -12.23
C SER A 381 -22.43 -3.77 -11.13
N LEU A 382 -22.83 -3.25 -9.97
CA LEU A 382 -23.37 -4.01 -8.85
C LEU A 382 -24.89 -3.83 -8.72
N VAL A 383 -25.41 -2.63 -9.00
CA VAL A 383 -26.80 -2.28 -8.71
C VAL A 383 -27.70 -2.67 -9.88
N GLY A 384 -28.84 -3.29 -9.54
CA GLY A 384 -29.91 -3.61 -10.48
C GLY A 384 -29.96 -5.07 -10.90
N THR A 385 -31.13 -5.51 -11.37
CA THR A 385 -31.33 -6.88 -11.88
C THR A 385 -30.52 -7.11 -13.14
N GLY A 386 -29.82 -8.24 -13.21
CA GLY A 386 -28.91 -8.58 -14.30
C GLY A 386 -27.59 -7.82 -14.28
N SER A 387 -27.23 -7.16 -13.18
CA SER A 387 -25.90 -6.58 -13.00
C SER A 387 -24.83 -7.67 -12.94
N ASP A 388 -23.59 -7.34 -13.34
CA ASP A 388 -22.49 -8.31 -13.37
C ASP A 388 -22.20 -8.92 -11.98
N TRP A 389 -22.41 -8.13 -10.93
CA TRP A 389 -22.20 -8.51 -9.54
C TRP A 389 -23.51 -8.78 -8.77
N GLU A 390 -24.61 -9.04 -9.49
CA GLU A 390 -25.89 -9.41 -8.86
C GLU A 390 -25.71 -10.63 -7.94
N ALA A 391 -26.21 -10.51 -6.71
CA ALA A 391 -26.07 -11.52 -5.68
C ALA A 391 -26.60 -12.89 -6.13
N GLY A 392 -25.72 -13.89 -6.20
CA GLY A 392 -26.09 -15.27 -6.55
C GLY A 392 -26.29 -15.55 -8.03
N SER A 393 -26.25 -14.55 -8.92
CA SER A 393 -26.60 -14.72 -10.35
C SER A 393 -25.74 -13.96 -11.35
N GLY A 394 -25.08 -12.88 -10.94
CA GLY A 394 -24.28 -12.06 -11.86
C GLY A 394 -23.07 -12.82 -12.40
N ASP A 395 -22.73 -12.62 -13.68
CA ASP A 395 -21.65 -13.38 -14.33
C ASP A 395 -20.27 -13.15 -13.66
N ALA A 396 -19.97 -11.91 -13.23
CA ALA A 396 -18.73 -11.62 -12.52
C ALA A 396 -18.76 -12.18 -11.09
N TYR A 397 -19.91 -12.12 -10.43
CA TYR A 397 -20.12 -12.77 -9.13
C TYR A 397 -19.87 -14.29 -9.20
N LEU A 398 -20.53 -14.99 -10.14
CA LEU A 398 -20.40 -16.43 -10.31
C LEU A 398 -18.97 -16.82 -10.70
N ASN A 399 -18.29 -16.01 -11.50
CA ASN A 399 -16.87 -16.19 -11.81
C ASN A 399 -16.02 -16.10 -10.53
N ALA A 400 -16.21 -15.08 -9.70
CA ALA A 400 -15.46 -14.90 -8.46
C ALA A 400 -15.62 -16.08 -7.49
N VAL A 401 -16.87 -16.57 -7.31
CA VAL A 401 -17.16 -17.77 -6.51
C VAL A 401 -16.44 -18.99 -7.08
N ALA A 402 -16.54 -19.23 -8.38
CA ALA A 402 -15.91 -20.37 -9.04
C ALA A 402 -14.38 -20.33 -8.93
N GLN A 403 -13.76 -19.16 -9.10
CA GLN A 403 -12.30 -18.99 -8.97
C GLN A 403 -11.84 -19.19 -7.52
N ALA A 404 -12.60 -18.70 -6.54
CA ALA A 404 -12.28 -18.90 -5.13
C ALA A 404 -12.36 -20.38 -4.72
N GLN A 405 -13.38 -21.10 -5.17
CA GLN A 405 -13.52 -22.54 -4.95
C GLN A 405 -12.43 -23.34 -5.68
N LEU A 406 -12.08 -22.93 -6.91
CA LEU A 406 -10.98 -23.54 -7.67
C LEU A 406 -9.64 -23.37 -6.95
N ALA A 407 -9.33 -22.17 -6.45
CA ALA A 407 -8.13 -21.91 -5.66
C ALA A 407 -8.05 -22.82 -4.43
N LEU A 408 -9.14 -22.95 -3.66
CA LEU A 408 -9.22 -23.86 -2.51
C LEU A 408 -8.94 -25.32 -2.92
N SER A 409 -9.41 -25.77 -4.08
CA SER A 409 -9.19 -27.13 -4.56
C SER A 409 -7.74 -27.42 -5.02
N MET A 410 -6.99 -26.39 -5.40
CA MET A 410 -5.61 -26.50 -5.89
C MET A 410 -4.57 -26.38 -4.78
N LEU A 411 -4.93 -25.72 -3.68
CA LEU A 411 -4.02 -25.39 -2.60
C LEU A 411 -3.96 -26.50 -1.53
N PRO A 412 -2.85 -26.59 -0.78
CA PRO A 412 -2.70 -27.60 0.27
C PRO A 412 -3.82 -27.57 1.32
N ALA A 413 -4.09 -28.71 1.96
CA ALA A 413 -5.05 -28.80 3.05
C ALA A 413 -4.71 -27.79 4.17
N GLY A 414 -5.74 -27.20 4.76
CA GLY A 414 -5.60 -26.10 5.73
C GLY A 414 -5.53 -24.70 5.13
N SER A 415 -5.51 -24.59 3.79
CA SER A 415 -5.71 -23.32 3.10
C SER A 415 -7.13 -22.81 3.32
N ALA A 416 -7.28 -21.49 3.46
CA ALA A 416 -8.57 -20.88 3.76
C ALA A 416 -8.68 -19.50 3.12
N ILE A 417 -9.89 -19.15 2.69
CA ILE A 417 -10.21 -17.78 2.27
C ILE A 417 -10.28 -16.90 3.51
N ARG A 418 -9.48 -15.83 3.52
CA ARG A 418 -9.30 -14.92 4.65
C ARG A 418 -9.98 -13.58 4.46
N GLY A 419 -10.21 -13.15 3.22
CA GLY A 419 -10.88 -11.88 3.00
C GLY A 419 -11.16 -11.57 1.54
N LEU A 420 -12.01 -10.55 1.37
CA LEU A 420 -12.37 -9.94 0.10
C LEU A 420 -11.78 -8.52 0.05
N PHE A 421 -11.00 -8.23 -0.99
CA PHE A 421 -10.71 -6.87 -1.41
C PHE A 421 -11.67 -6.50 -2.53
N TRP A 422 -12.44 -5.43 -2.33
CA TRP A 422 -13.51 -4.99 -3.21
C TRP A 422 -13.26 -3.57 -3.70
N SER A 423 -13.11 -3.34 -5.00
CA SER A 423 -13.07 -1.99 -5.57
C SER A 423 -13.98 -1.87 -6.78
N GLN A 424 -15.13 -1.25 -6.57
CA GLN A 424 -16.22 -1.16 -7.54
C GLN A 424 -17.09 0.06 -7.25
N GLY A 425 -17.93 0.47 -8.19
CA GLY A 425 -19.08 1.34 -7.95
C GLY A 425 -19.11 2.56 -8.83
N GLU A 426 -18.04 2.84 -9.57
CA GLU A 426 -17.98 3.98 -10.48
C GLU A 426 -19.05 3.85 -11.59
N SER A 427 -19.40 2.63 -12.02
CA SER A 427 -20.52 2.38 -12.94
C SER A 427 -21.90 2.54 -12.30
N ASP A 428 -21.98 2.54 -10.97
CA ASP A 428 -23.21 2.71 -10.19
C ASP A 428 -23.33 4.11 -9.57
N ASN A 429 -22.36 5.01 -9.82
CA ASN A 429 -22.32 6.38 -9.28
C ASN A 429 -23.35 7.29 -9.95
N GLY A 430 -24.62 6.97 -9.73
CA GLY A 430 -25.77 7.71 -10.23
C GLY A 430 -26.54 8.44 -9.13
N PRO A 431 -27.65 9.10 -9.48
CA PRO A 431 -28.40 9.98 -8.57
C PRO A 431 -29.00 9.34 -7.30
N ASN A 432 -28.91 8.03 -7.12
CA ASN A 432 -29.48 7.32 -5.97
C ASN A 432 -28.44 6.44 -5.24
N VAL A 433 -27.15 6.59 -5.55
CA VAL A 433 -26.07 5.68 -5.11
C VAL A 433 -26.08 5.43 -3.61
N GLU A 434 -26.37 6.44 -2.79
CA GLU A 434 -26.41 6.36 -1.32
C GLU A 434 -27.51 5.45 -0.78
N THR A 435 -28.56 5.21 -1.57
CA THR A 435 -29.69 4.35 -1.21
C THR A 435 -29.69 3.02 -1.94
N SER A 436 -29.06 2.96 -3.12
CA SER A 436 -29.05 1.76 -3.97
C SER A 436 -27.81 0.89 -3.79
N TYR A 437 -26.64 1.50 -3.58
CA TYR A 437 -25.37 0.77 -3.49
C TYR A 437 -25.25 -0.06 -2.20
N PRO A 438 -25.50 0.50 -0.99
CA PRO A 438 -25.30 -0.25 0.24
C PRO A 438 -26.14 -1.54 0.34
N PRO A 439 -27.45 -1.54 0.03
CA PRO A 439 -28.24 -2.78 0.02
C PRO A 439 -27.76 -3.81 -1.01
N ALA A 440 -27.31 -3.36 -2.19
CA ALA A 440 -26.80 -4.26 -3.22
C ALA A 440 -25.49 -4.93 -2.78
N PHE A 441 -24.58 -4.17 -2.18
CA PHE A 441 -23.34 -4.71 -1.60
C PHE A 441 -23.62 -5.70 -0.48
N GLN A 442 -24.53 -5.36 0.45
CA GLN A 442 -24.91 -6.26 1.55
C GLN A 442 -25.51 -7.57 1.02
N ALA A 443 -26.36 -7.51 0.00
CA ALA A 443 -26.92 -8.70 -0.64
C ALA A 443 -25.83 -9.55 -1.31
N MET A 444 -24.93 -8.91 -2.07
CA MET A 444 -23.80 -9.58 -2.73
C MET A 444 -22.86 -10.25 -1.72
N LEU A 445 -22.46 -9.54 -0.66
CA LEU A 445 -21.59 -10.08 0.37
C LEU A 445 -22.28 -11.22 1.14
N THR A 446 -23.58 -11.11 1.43
CA THR A 446 -24.35 -12.18 2.08
C THR A 446 -24.42 -13.44 1.21
N ALA A 447 -24.66 -13.28 -0.08
CA ALA A 447 -24.63 -14.40 -1.02
C ALA A 447 -23.23 -15.01 -1.09
N LEU A 448 -22.18 -14.20 -1.21
CA LEU A 448 -20.79 -14.67 -1.27
C LEU A 448 -20.40 -15.47 -0.01
N ARG A 449 -20.76 -14.96 1.17
CA ARG A 449 -20.58 -15.63 2.46
C ARG A 449 -21.32 -16.98 2.49
N THR A 450 -22.51 -17.05 1.91
CA THR A 450 -23.30 -18.29 1.84
C THR A 450 -22.69 -19.30 0.88
N ASP A 451 -22.37 -18.87 -0.35
CA ASP A 451 -21.90 -19.74 -1.43
C ASP A 451 -20.47 -20.27 -1.18
N LEU A 452 -19.66 -19.54 -0.41
CA LEU A 452 -18.34 -19.97 0.04
C LEU A 452 -18.38 -20.70 1.39
N GLY A 453 -19.51 -20.69 2.10
CA GLY A 453 -19.63 -21.27 3.44
C GLY A 453 -18.82 -20.52 4.52
N LEU A 454 -18.68 -19.20 4.38
CA LEU A 454 -17.87 -18.33 5.21
C LEU A 454 -18.75 -17.18 5.78
N PRO A 455 -19.57 -17.43 6.82
CA PRO A 455 -20.54 -16.46 7.32
C PRO A 455 -19.89 -15.15 7.82
N ASP A 456 -18.64 -15.21 8.27
CA ASP A 456 -17.91 -14.07 8.83
C ASP A 456 -16.81 -13.55 7.88
N LEU A 457 -16.88 -13.86 6.57
CA LEU A 457 -15.85 -13.43 5.60
C LEU A 457 -15.62 -11.91 5.70
N PRO A 458 -14.40 -11.46 6.07
CA PRO A 458 -14.04 -10.06 6.09
C PRO A 458 -14.01 -9.45 4.69
N ALA A 459 -14.41 -8.19 4.57
CA ALA A 459 -14.34 -7.44 3.33
C ALA A 459 -13.78 -6.03 3.54
N VAL A 460 -12.85 -5.63 2.68
CA VAL A 460 -12.33 -4.27 2.61
C VAL A 460 -12.77 -3.64 1.31
N ILE A 461 -13.50 -2.52 1.40
CA ILE A 461 -13.93 -1.70 0.27
C ILE A 461 -12.87 -0.64 0.01
N LEU A 462 -12.26 -0.66 -1.18
CA LEU A 462 -11.34 0.36 -1.65
C LEU A 462 -12.13 1.38 -2.47
N GLY A 463 -12.30 2.58 -1.89
CA GLY A 463 -13.14 3.65 -2.43
C GLY A 463 -12.68 4.21 -3.78
N PRO A 464 -13.55 5.03 -4.42
CA PRO A 464 -13.27 5.67 -5.70
C PRO A 464 -12.21 6.75 -5.54
N THR A 465 -11.70 7.22 -6.67
CA THR A 465 -10.94 8.46 -6.78
C THR A 465 -11.79 9.64 -6.28
N PRO A 466 -11.28 10.51 -5.40
CA PRO A 466 -11.98 11.75 -5.04
C PRO A 466 -12.31 12.63 -6.25
N GLU A 467 -11.46 12.63 -7.28
CA GLU A 467 -11.63 13.39 -8.52
C GLU A 467 -12.81 12.86 -9.37
N GLY A 468 -12.93 11.54 -9.50
CA GLY A 468 -14.03 10.85 -10.19
C GLY A 468 -15.33 10.74 -9.40
N ASP A 469 -15.34 11.18 -8.14
CA ASP A 469 -16.52 11.28 -7.27
C ASP A 469 -16.58 12.66 -6.59
N PRO A 470 -16.73 13.76 -7.35
CA PRO A 470 -16.55 15.12 -6.83
C PRO A 470 -17.62 15.53 -5.81
N GLU A 471 -18.81 14.91 -5.85
CA GLU A 471 -19.86 15.09 -4.84
C GLU A 471 -19.67 14.16 -3.62
N GLY A 472 -18.70 13.23 -3.67
CA GLY A 472 -18.39 12.27 -2.62
C GLY A 472 -19.50 11.26 -2.34
N ARG A 473 -20.41 11.05 -3.29
CA ARG A 473 -21.65 10.30 -3.05
C ARG A 473 -21.42 8.80 -3.01
N LEU A 474 -20.62 8.29 -3.94
CA LEU A 474 -20.23 6.88 -3.94
C LEU A 474 -19.35 6.58 -2.73
N ALA A 475 -18.35 7.44 -2.46
CA ALA A 475 -17.49 7.30 -1.29
C ALA A 475 -18.31 7.30 0.01
N ALA A 476 -19.29 8.20 0.16
CA ALA A 476 -20.18 8.22 1.32
C ALA A 476 -21.07 6.96 1.41
N ALA A 477 -21.60 6.48 0.28
CA ALA A 477 -22.39 5.24 0.24
C ALA A 477 -21.56 4.03 0.69
N GLN A 478 -20.30 3.96 0.28
CA GLN A 478 -19.37 2.90 0.66
C GLN A 478 -18.89 3.03 2.10
N ALA A 479 -18.57 4.24 2.56
CA ALA A 479 -18.19 4.50 3.94
C ALA A 479 -19.34 4.14 4.92
N ALA A 480 -20.59 4.30 4.51
CA ALA A 480 -21.76 3.91 5.28
C ALA A 480 -21.87 2.38 5.51
N LEU A 481 -21.12 1.56 4.77
CA LEU A 481 -21.05 0.11 4.96
C LEU A 481 -20.03 -0.31 6.02
N ASP A 482 -19.07 0.57 6.37
CA ASP A 482 -18.05 0.27 7.38
C ASP A 482 -18.72 -0.10 8.70
N GLU A 483 -18.24 -1.16 9.35
CA GLU A 483 -18.82 -1.70 10.58
C GLU A 483 -18.79 -0.69 11.74
N THR A 484 -17.91 0.31 11.69
CA THR A 484 -17.78 1.38 12.69
C THR A 484 -18.43 2.70 12.29
N SER A 485 -19.08 2.78 11.13
CA SER A 485 -19.68 4.03 10.63
C SER A 485 -20.84 4.57 11.48
N GLY A 486 -21.50 3.71 12.28
CA GLY A 486 -22.73 4.05 13.00
C GLY A 486 -23.96 4.23 12.08
N SER A 487 -23.81 3.94 10.79
CA SER A 487 -24.89 3.98 9.78
C SER A 487 -25.88 2.83 9.95
N GLY A 488 -27.11 3.00 9.47
CA GLY A 488 -28.07 1.90 9.31
C GLY A 488 -27.64 0.84 8.29
N PHE A 489 -26.63 1.13 7.47
CA PHE A 489 -26.01 0.18 6.54
C PHE A 489 -24.69 -0.42 7.06
N ALA A 490 -24.26 -0.08 8.29
CA ALA A 490 -23.05 -0.65 8.86
C ALA A 490 -23.11 -2.18 8.83
N THR A 491 -22.10 -2.81 8.23
CA THR A 491 -22.10 -4.24 7.95
C THR A 491 -20.96 -4.92 8.71
N PRO A 492 -21.23 -5.92 9.58
CA PRO A 492 -20.19 -6.59 10.34
C PRO A 492 -19.10 -7.21 9.46
N GLY A 493 -17.84 -7.04 9.87
CA GLY A 493 -16.68 -7.54 9.14
C GLY A 493 -16.37 -6.76 7.87
N VAL A 494 -16.83 -5.51 7.75
CA VAL A 494 -16.58 -4.64 6.59
C VAL A 494 -15.82 -3.39 7.02
N ARG A 495 -14.75 -3.07 6.28
CA ARG A 495 -14.00 -1.81 6.40
C ARG A 495 -14.03 -1.03 5.10
N PHE A 496 -14.03 0.29 5.22
CA PHE A 496 -13.88 1.21 4.09
C PHE A 496 -12.52 1.91 4.13
N VAL A 497 -11.84 1.94 2.98
CA VAL A 497 -10.61 2.69 2.75
C VAL A 497 -10.88 3.75 1.70
N ALA A 498 -10.71 5.01 2.06
CA ALA A 498 -10.90 6.13 1.14
C ALA A 498 -9.84 6.13 0.04
N GLY A 499 -10.22 6.57 -1.17
CA GLY A 499 -9.27 6.76 -2.24
C GLY A 499 -8.34 7.95 -1.98
N PRO A 500 -7.01 7.83 -2.19
CA PRO A 500 -6.09 8.94 -2.04
C PRO A 500 -6.32 9.98 -3.14
N ALA A 501 -6.45 11.25 -2.75
CA ALA A 501 -6.58 12.37 -3.69
C ALA A 501 -5.28 12.62 -4.46
N GLY A 502 -5.40 13.12 -5.69
CA GLY A 502 -4.29 13.51 -6.55
C GLY A 502 -3.50 12.35 -7.14
N MET A 503 -3.95 11.11 -6.98
CA MET A 503 -3.24 9.91 -7.42
C MET A 503 -3.89 9.23 -8.63
N THR A 504 -4.49 10.01 -9.53
CA THR A 504 -5.17 9.51 -10.74
C THR A 504 -4.22 9.38 -11.94
N VAL A 505 -4.65 8.64 -12.96
CA VAL A 505 -3.98 8.61 -14.26
C VAL A 505 -4.08 10.00 -14.91
N ALA A 506 -3.01 10.45 -15.55
CA ALA A 506 -2.97 11.78 -16.16
C ALA A 506 -4.09 11.95 -17.22
N GLY A 507 -5.00 12.90 -16.98
CA GLY A 507 -6.14 13.19 -17.87
C GLY A 507 -7.34 12.27 -17.69
N ASP A 508 -7.35 11.42 -16.66
CA ASP A 508 -8.43 10.51 -16.33
C ASP A 508 -8.71 10.60 -14.82
N ASP A 509 -9.83 11.23 -14.47
CA ASP A 509 -10.21 11.44 -13.08
C ASP A 509 -10.83 10.19 -12.43
N ILE A 510 -11.08 9.11 -13.18
CA ILE A 510 -11.77 7.90 -12.71
C ILE A 510 -10.78 6.84 -12.25
N HIS A 511 -9.65 6.69 -12.94
CA HIS A 511 -8.71 5.60 -12.67
C HIS A 511 -7.51 6.05 -11.85
N PHE A 512 -7.15 5.25 -10.85
CA PHE A 512 -5.92 5.46 -10.09
C PHE A 512 -4.68 5.18 -10.93
N SER A 513 -3.65 6.00 -10.73
CA SER A 513 -2.28 5.74 -11.20
C SER A 513 -1.68 4.49 -10.53
N ALA A 514 -0.55 4.01 -11.04
CA ALA A 514 0.18 2.90 -10.42
C ALA A 514 0.56 3.22 -8.96
N ALA A 515 1.02 4.44 -8.68
CA ALA A 515 1.30 4.90 -7.31
C ALA A 515 0.04 4.89 -6.43
N GLY A 516 -1.09 5.38 -6.96
CA GLY A 516 -2.37 5.34 -6.26
C GLY A 516 -2.82 3.93 -5.92
N ASN A 517 -2.68 2.97 -6.84
CA ASN A 517 -3.03 1.58 -6.58
C ASN A 517 -2.10 0.91 -5.56
N ARG A 518 -0.80 1.23 -5.56
CA ARG A 518 0.12 0.75 -4.52
C ARG A 518 -0.28 1.25 -3.13
N GLN A 519 -0.56 2.55 -3.01
CA GLN A 519 -1.01 3.15 -1.74
C GLN A 519 -2.31 2.51 -1.26
N ARG A 520 -3.32 2.44 -2.13
CA ARG A 520 -4.62 1.83 -1.79
C ARG A 520 -4.49 0.36 -1.39
N GLY A 521 -3.58 -0.38 -2.01
CA GLY A 521 -3.30 -1.77 -1.62
C GLY A 521 -2.70 -1.85 -0.22
N ALA A 522 -1.72 -1.00 0.10
CA ALA A 522 -1.13 -0.94 1.45
C ALA A 522 -2.19 -0.58 2.51
N ASP A 523 -2.98 0.47 2.27
CA ASP A 523 -4.05 0.89 3.18
C ASP A 523 -5.10 -0.21 3.37
N ALA A 524 -5.44 -0.93 2.30
CA ALA A 524 -6.35 -2.05 2.36
C ALA A 524 -5.80 -3.22 3.17
N ALA A 525 -4.48 -3.48 3.12
CA ALA A 525 -3.85 -4.50 3.95
C ALA A 525 -3.96 -4.17 5.44
N VAL A 526 -3.74 -2.91 5.82
CA VAL A 526 -3.91 -2.46 7.21
C VAL A 526 -5.36 -2.67 7.68
N ALA A 527 -6.33 -2.28 6.87
CA ALA A 527 -7.74 -2.48 7.17
C ALA A 527 -8.12 -3.97 7.27
N MET A 528 -7.58 -4.82 6.40
CA MET A 528 -7.82 -6.26 6.41
C MET A 528 -7.17 -6.91 7.64
N ALA A 529 -5.93 -6.54 7.97
CA ALA A 529 -5.23 -7.00 9.16
C ALA A 529 -6.04 -6.70 10.43
N ALA A 530 -6.63 -5.51 10.53
CA ALA A 530 -7.48 -5.13 11.67
C ALA A 530 -8.77 -5.97 11.77
N LEU A 531 -9.29 -6.48 10.66
CA LEU A 531 -10.49 -7.35 10.65
C LEU A 531 -10.19 -8.80 11.04
N ILE A 532 -8.96 -9.28 10.79
CA ILE A 532 -8.58 -10.68 11.01
C ILE A 532 -7.73 -10.92 12.26
N ALA A 533 -7.30 -9.84 12.93
CA ALA A 533 -6.64 -9.87 14.23
C ALA A 533 -7.61 -10.30 15.33
#